data_AF-A0A7S4SDJ0-F1
#
_entry.id   AF-A0A7S4SDJ0-F1
#
_cell.length_a   1.000
_cell.length_b   1.000
_cell.length_c   1.000
_cell.angle_alpha   90.00
_cell.angle_beta   90.00
_cell.angle_gamma   90.00
#
_symmetry.space_group_name_H-M   'P 1'
#
loop_
_entity.id
_entity.type
_entity.pdbx_description
1 polymer ?
#
loop_
_entity_poly.entity_id
_entity_poly.type
_entity_poly.pdbx_seq_one_letter_code
_entity_poly.pdbx_strand_id
1 'polypeptide(L)'
;CEECSFPPTSLPTSFPGCDNGEKYFKLSLETDDYGAETSWRVTSPTNGNVVSGNGYLSNRIYTKRHCIPSDACTFEIFDSFGDGLCCSHGQGSYKVWVDNVEKGMGGAFESSASVSLCATAPTTAPTLNPTPSPTLPPTTAPTLMPTFNPTTCLTVKINILTDNYPGETEWNI
;
A
#
# COMPACT_ATOMS: atom_id res chain seq x y z
N CYS A 1 -51.96 -38.82 -4.26
CA CYS A 1 -50.77 -38.20 -4.87
C CYS A 1 -50.68 -36.82 -4.25
N GLU A 2 -49.87 -36.71 -3.19
CA GLU A 2 -49.79 -35.48 -2.39
C GLU A 2 -48.58 -34.68 -2.87
N GLU A 3 -48.84 -33.44 -3.26
CA GLU A 3 -47.92 -32.48 -3.84
C GLU A 3 -46.93 -31.97 -2.77
N CYS A 4 -45.63 -32.26 -2.92
CA CYS A 4 -44.59 -31.57 -2.17
C CYS A 4 -44.07 -30.37 -2.98
N SER A 5 -44.65 -29.19 -2.72
CA SER A 5 -44.11 -27.90 -3.16
C SER A 5 -42.83 -27.58 -2.37
N PHE A 6 -41.67 -27.68 -3.00
CA PHE A 6 -40.39 -27.22 -2.43
C PHE A 6 -40.21 -25.70 -2.66
N PRO A 7 -39.67 -24.94 -1.68
CA PRO A 7 -39.46 -23.49 -1.79
C PRO A 7 -38.38 -23.14 -2.84
N PRO A 8 -38.35 -21.91 -3.38
CA PRO A 8 -37.42 -21.53 -4.44
C PRO A 8 -35.98 -21.61 -3.94
N THR A 9 -35.19 -22.47 -4.58
CA THR A 9 -33.75 -22.59 -4.32
C THR A 9 -33.05 -21.35 -4.90
N SER A 10 -32.41 -20.55 -4.05
CA SER A 10 -31.56 -19.45 -4.50
C SER A 10 -30.39 -20.02 -5.32
N LEU A 11 -30.23 -19.53 -6.55
CA LEU A 11 -29.11 -19.90 -7.41
C LEU A 11 -27.78 -19.45 -6.76
N PRO A 12 -26.81 -20.36 -6.53
CA PRO A 12 -25.44 -19.95 -6.31
C PRO A 12 -24.86 -19.53 -7.65
N THR A 13 -24.64 -18.22 -7.83
CA THR A 13 -23.79 -17.73 -8.92
C THR A 13 -22.41 -17.46 -8.31
N SER A 14 -21.72 -18.52 -7.90
CA SER A 14 -20.32 -18.45 -7.49
C SER A 14 -19.46 -18.25 -8.73
N PHE A 15 -18.79 -17.10 -8.78
CA PHE A 15 -17.64 -16.90 -9.66
C PHE A 15 -16.52 -17.87 -9.21
N PRO A 16 -15.64 -18.38 -10.09
CA PRO A 16 -14.64 -19.36 -9.69
C PRO A 16 -13.65 -18.73 -8.70
N GLY A 17 -13.90 -18.95 -7.40
CA GLY A 17 -13.08 -18.44 -6.32
C GLY A 17 -13.74 -18.54 -4.95
N CYS A 18 -14.96 -18.01 -4.78
CA CYS A 18 -15.62 -17.87 -3.48
C CYS A 18 -17.13 -18.14 -3.53
N ASP A 19 -17.73 -18.49 -2.39
CA ASP A 19 -19.15 -18.79 -2.26
C ASP A 19 -20.02 -17.52 -2.33
N ASN A 20 -21.34 -17.70 -2.45
CA ASN A 20 -22.29 -16.60 -2.52
C ASN A 20 -22.30 -15.81 -1.20
N GLY A 21 -22.01 -14.50 -1.25
CA GLY A 21 -21.90 -13.63 -0.07
C GLY A 21 -20.47 -13.38 0.42
N GLU A 22 -19.48 -13.96 -0.25
CA GLU A 22 -18.05 -13.72 -0.02
C GLU A 22 -17.42 -12.95 -1.19
N LYS A 23 -16.26 -12.36 -0.93
CA LYS A 23 -15.42 -11.66 -1.92
C LYS A 23 -14.01 -12.22 -1.92
N TYR A 24 -13.36 -12.16 -3.06
CA TYR A 24 -12.03 -12.71 -3.25
C TYR A 24 -10.96 -11.69 -2.88
N PHE A 25 -10.31 -11.88 -1.73
CA PHE A 25 -9.19 -11.07 -1.27
C PHE A 25 -7.86 -11.64 -1.75
N LYS A 26 -7.00 -10.77 -2.25
CA LYS A 26 -5.61 -11.08 -2.61
C LYS A 26 -4.67 -10.06 -1.99
N LEU A 27 -3.60 -10.56 -1.39
CA LEU A 27 -2.46 -9.76 -0.90
C LEU A 27 -1.20 -10.22 -1.63
N SER A 28 -0.44 -9.26 -2.14
CA SER A 28 0.97 -9.44 -2.50
C SER A 28 1.77 -8.70 -1.44
N LEU A 29 2.65 -9.42 -0.75
CA LEU A 29 3.50 -8.90 0.31
C LEU A 29 4.96 -9.20 -0.06
N GLU A 30 5.74 -8.16 -0.25
CA GLU A 30 7.19 -8.20 -0.37
C GLU A 30 7.77 -7.77 0.97
N THR A 31 8.46 -8.67 1.66
CA THR A 31 9.13 -8.36 2.93
C THR A 31 10.49 -7.72 2.68
N ASP A 32 10.91 -6.87 3.61
CA ASP A 32 12.21 -6.23 3.65
C ASP A 32 13.26 -7.10 4.37
N ASP A 33 14.32 -6.49 4.91
CA ASP A 33 15.38 -7.22 5.61
C ASP A 33 14.88 -7.91 6.89
N TYR A 34 13.68 -7.59 7.38
CA TYR A 34 13.13 -8.06 8.65
C TYR A 34 11.69 -8.60 8.55
N GLY A 35 11.42 -9.46 7.57
CA GLY A 35 10.07 -10.02 7.36
C GLY A 35 9.40 -10.72 8.55
N ALA A 36 10.13 -11.13 9.59
CA ALA A 36 9.55 -11.74 10.80
C ALA A 36 8.70 -10.75 11.62
N GLU A 37 8.92 -9.45 11.44
CA GLU A 37 8.23 -8.35 12.11
C GLU A 37 6.88 -8.04 11.47
N THR A 38 6.74 -8.43 10.20
CA THR A 38 5.52 -8.20 9.43
C THR A 38 4.39 -9.14 9.83
N SER A 39 3.23 -8.55 10.12
CA SER A 39 1.97 -9.28 10.26
C SER A 39 0.80 -8.49 9.69
N TRP A 40 -0.29 -9.14 9.34
CA TRP A 40 -1.48 -8.47 8.81
C TRP A 40 -2.76 -9.20 9.21
N ARG A 41 -3.88 -8.49 9.13
CA ARG A 41 -5.22 -9.05 9.30
C ARG A 41 -6.24 -8.35 8.42
N VAL A 42 -7.35 -9.04 8.18
CA VAL A 42 -8.57 -8.47 7.60
C VAL A 42 -9.68 -8.62 8.62
N THR A 43 -10.40 -7.53 8.86
CA THR A 43 -11.49 -7.49 9.83
C THR A 43 -12.84 -7.16 9.19
N SER A 44 -13.90 -7.69 9.80
CA SER A 44 -15.30 -7.40 9.52
C SER A 44 -15.93 -6.74 10.75
N PRO A 45 -16.89 -5.80 10.56
CA PRO A 45 -17.64 -5.22 11.67
C PRO A 45 -18.44 -6.25 12.48
N THR A 46 -18.90 -7.34 11.87
CA THR A 46 -19.72 -8.36 12.53
C THR A 46 -18.89 -9.49 13.14
N ASN A 47 -17.79 -9.87 12.50
CA ASN A 47 -17.01 -11.06 12.85
C ASN A 47 -15.65 -10.74 13.49
N GLY A 48 -15.25 -9.46 13.54
CA GLY A 48 -13.92 -9.09 14.02
C GLY A 48 -12.84 -9.58 13.05
N ASN A 49 -11.83 -10.29 13.54
CA ASN A 49 -10.76 -10.83 12.69
C ASN A 49 -11.26 -12.02 11.86
N VAL A 50 -11.15 -11.91 10.54
CA VAL A 50 -11.59 -12.94 9.59
C VAL A 50 -10.41 -13.77 9.10
N VAL A 51 -9.33 -13.12 8.70
CA VAL A 51 -8.10 -13.76 8.21
C VAL A 51 -6.89 -12.96 8.63
N SER A 52 -5.77 -13.64 8.87
CA SER A 52 -4.51 -13.00 9.28
C SER A 52 -3.30 -13.80 8.83
N GLY A 53 -2.13 -13.17 8.84
CA GLY A 53 -0.86 -13.83 8.55
C GLY A 53 0.32 -13.15 9.22
N ASN A 54 1.35 -13.96 9.53
CA ASN A 54 2.58 -13.57 10.21
C ASN A 54 3.69 -14.61 9.93
N GLY A 55 4.88 -14.38 10.51
CA GLY A 55 5.98 -15.36 10.48
C GLY A 55 6.66 -15.47 9.12
N TYR A 56 6.85 -14.33 8.46
CA TYR A 56 7.47 -14.28 7.14
C TYR A 56 8.99 -14.30 7.24
N LEU A 57 9.64 -14.80 6.19
CA LEU A 57 11.08 -14.66 6.01
C LEU A 57 11.37 -13.31 5.36
N SER A 58 12.54 -12.76 5.65
CA SER A 58 13.04 -11.53 5.03
C SER A 58 13.26 -11.68 3.52
N ASN A 59 13.15 -10.56 2.79
CA ASN A 59 13.48 -10.43 1.38
C ASN A 59 12.77 -11.45 0.48
N ARG A 60 11.47 -11.65 0.70
CA ARG A 60 10.64 -12.59 -0.07
C ARG A 60 9.30 -12.00 -0.45
N ILE A 61 8.79 -12.48 -1.59
CA ILE A 61 7.44 -12.18 -2.05
C ILE A 61 6.51 -13.32 -1.66
N TYR A 62 5.42 -12.96 -0.99
CA TYR A 62 4.31 -13.82 -0.61
C TYR A 62 3.04 -13.37 -1.31
N THR A 63 2.33 -14.32 -1.94
CA THR A 63 0.96 -14.09 -2.41
C THR A 63 -0.02 -14.84 -1.52
N LYS A 64 -0.95 -14.12 -0.89
CA LYS A 64 -2.02 -14.68 -0.07
C LYS A 64 -3.36 -14.45 -0.77
N ARG A 65 -4.24 -15.43 -0.68
CA ARG A 65 -5.54 -15.46 -1.33
C ARG A 65 -6.55 -16.05 -0.36
N HIS A 66 -7.65 -15.35 -0.11
CA HIS A 66 -8.68 -15.78 0.80
C HIS A 66 -10.05 -15.36 0.28
N CYS A 67 -11.05 -16.21 0.52
CA CYS A 67 -12.43 -15.75 0.50
C CYS A 67 -12.73 -15.13 1.85
N ILE A 68 -13.21 -13.89 1.83
CA ILE A 68 -13.60 -13.15 3.03
C ILE A 68 -15.07 -12.77 2.91
N PRO A 69 -15.80 -12.67 4.03
CA PRO A 69 -17.18 -12.18 4.04
C PRO A 69 -17.30 -10.84 3.32
N SER A 70 -18.43 -10.62 2.65
CA SER A 70 -18.70 -9.37 1.91
C SER A 70 -18.56 -8.11 2.78
N ASP A 71 -18.87 -8.19 4.06
CA ASP A 71 -18.78 -7.10 5.04
C ASP A 71 -17.37 -6.89 5.62
N ALA A 72 -16.39 -7.74 5.29
CA ALA A 72 -15.00 -7.60 5.73
C ALA A 72 -14.31 -6.40 5.07
N CYS A 73 -14.31 -5.23 5.73
CA CYS A 73 -13.99 -3.96 5.08
C CYS A 73 -12.60 -3.39 5.38
N THR A 74 -11.84 -3.95 6.31
CA THR A 74 -10.58 -3.34 6.75
C THR A 74 -9.44 -4.33 6.61
N PHE A 75 -8.42 -3.96 5.85
CA PHE A 75 -7.11 -4.60 5.88
C PHE A 75 -6.16 -3.78 6.74
N GLU A 76 -5.42 -4.44 7.62
CA GLU A 76 -4.40 -3.82 8.45
C GLU A 76 -3.11 -4.62 8.35
N ILE A 77 -1.99 -3.92 8.21
CA ILE A 77 -0.63 -4.49 8.26
C ILE A 77 0.13 -3.83 9.40
N PHE A 78 0.99 -4.60 10.06
CA PHE A 78 1.74 -4.23 11.24
C PHE A 78 3.20 -4.57 11.03
N ASP A 79 4.04 -3.71 11.58
CA ASP A 79 5.45 -3.94 11.79
C ASP A 79 5.76 -3.78 13.28
N SER A 80 6.41 -4.78 13.89
CA SER A 80 6.64 -4.80 15.33
C SER A 80 7.76 -3.87 15.81
N PHE A 81 8.68 -3.50 14.92
CA PHE A 81 9.81 -2.62 15.24
C PHE A 81 9.47 -1.15 14.98
N GLY A 82 8.54 -0.91 14.07
CA GLY A 82 7.93 0.38 13.78
C GLY A 82 8.64 1.19 12.70
N ASP A 83 9.46 0.57 11.86
CA ASP A 83 10.09 1.20 10.70
C ASP A 83 9.41 0.85 9.37
N GLY A 84 8.37 0.02 9.42
CA GLY A 84 7.53 -0.31 8.28
C GLY A 84 8.10 -1.46 7.47
N LEU A 85 7.93 -1.40 6.15
CA LEU A 85 8.51 -2.38 5.22
C LEU A 85 9.57 -1.75 4.31
N CYS A 86 9.95 -0.47 4.48
CA CYS A 86 10.81 0.17 3.51
C CYS A 86 11.83 1.12 4.08
N CYS A 87 12.78 1.37 3.17
CA CYS A 87 13.42 2.65 2.88
C CYS A 87 14.88 2.70 3.35
N SER A 88 15.14 2.28 4.59
CA SER A 88 16.51 2.17 5.12
C SER A 88 16.95 0.73 5.39
N HIS A 89 16.00 -0.16 5.70
CA HIS A 89 16.26 -1.55 6.11
C HIS A 89 15.67 -2.57 5.12
N GLY A 90 15.82 -2.26 3.83
CA GLY A 90 15.29 -3.07 2.74
C GLY A 90 14.15 -2.38 1.99
N GLN A 91 13.70 -3.05 0.93
CA GLN A 91 12.64 -2.57 0.05
C GLN A 91 11.53 -3.62 0.02
N GLY A 92 10.63 -3.52 0.97
CA GLY A 92 9.38 -4.25 1.04
C GLY A 92 8.19 -3.38 0.68
N SER A 93 7.10 -4.05 0.33
CA SER A 93 5.84 -3.41 -0.05
C SER A 93 4.67 -4.37 0.10
N TYR A 94 3.46 -3.83 0.18
CA TYR A 94 2.24 -4.61 0.08
C TYR A 94 1.30 -4.02 -0.96
N LYS A 95 0.48 -4.88 -1.55
CA LYS A 95 -0.60 -4.50 -2.44
C LYS A 95 -1.79 -5.43 -2.23
N VAL A 96 -2.98 -4.85 -2.14
CA VAL A 96 -4.22 -5.56 -1.84
C VAL A 96 -5.25 -5.39 -2.95
N TRP A 97 -5.94 -6.48 -3.27
CA TRP A 97 -7.03 -6.52 -4.23
C TRP A 97 -8.24 -7.22 -3.64
N VAL A 98 -9.41 -6.80 -4.10
CA VAL A 98 -10.70 -7.46 -3.84
C VAL A 98 -11.40 -7.62 -5.18
N ASP A 99 -11.79 -8.85 -5.52
CA ASP A 99 -12.44 -9.19 -6.79
C ASP A 99 -11.67 -8.60 -7.99
N ASN A 100 -10.34 -8.77 -7.95
CA ASN A 100 -9.37 -8.28 -8.93
C ASN A 100 -9.27 -6.73 -9.06
N VAL A 101 -9.97 -5.97 -8.22
CA VAL A 101 -9.85 -4.51 -8.12
C VAL A 101 -8.83 -4.16 -7.05
N GLU A 102 -7.80 -3.38 -7.42
CA GLU A 102 -6.81 -2.89 -6.46
C GLU A 102 -7.48 -1.95 -5.45
N LYS A 103 -7.25 -2.20 -4.16
CA LYS A 103 -7.81 -1.40 -3.06
C LYS A 103 -6.79 -0.48 -2.42
N GLY A 104 -5.51 -0.84 -2.50
CA GLY A 104 -4.42 -0.02 -1.98
C GLY A 104 -3.07 -0.72 -2.07
N MET A 105 -2.03 0.07 -1.89
CA MET A 105 -0.64 -0.39 -1.81
C MET A 105 0.14 0.52 -0.86
N GLY A 106 1.25 0.02 -0.34
CA GLY A 106 2.11 0.77 0.57
C GLY A 106 3.37 0.00 0.94
N GLY A 107 4.13 0.56 1.87
CA GLY A 107 5.38 -0.04 2.39
C GLY A 107 6.05 0.90 3.39
N ALA A 108 5.97 2.21 3.12
CA ALA A 108 6.35 3.25 4.08
C ALA A 108 5.23 3.47 5.11
N PHE A 109 5.38 2.92 6.30
CA PHE A 109 4.57 3.20 7.48
C PHE A 109 5.45 3.03 8.73
N GLU A 110 4.99 3.46 9.91
CA GLU A 110 5.71 3.19 11.15
C GLU A 110 5.33 1.79 11.66
N SER A 111 4.50 1.70 12.70
CA SER A 111 4.06 0.41 13.26
C SER A 111 2.89 -0.23 12.53
N SER A 112 2.08 0.52 11.78
CA SER A 112 0.96 -0.04 11.03
C SER A 112 0.45 0.84 9.88
N ALA A 113 -0.26 0.21 8.94
CA ALA A 113 -1.05 0.86 7.91
C ALA A 113 -2.39 0.14 7.72
N SER A 114 -3.39 0.86 7.21
CA SER A 114 -4.72 0.29 6.95
C SER A 114 -5.26 0.69 5.57
N VAL A 115 -6.05 -0.20 4.98
CA VAL A 115 -6.70 0.00 3.68
C VAL A 115 -8.17 -0.39 3.78
N SER A 116 -9.07 0.47 3.30
CA SER A 116 -10.49 0.15 3.16
C SER A 116 -10.71 -0.73 1.93
N LEU A 117 -11.21 -1.95 2.16
CA LEU A 117 -11.54 -2.92 1.12
C LEU A 117 -12.91 -2.66 0.48
N CYS A 118 -13.80 -1.94 1.19
CA CYS A 118 -15.16 -1.67 0.75
C CYS A 118 -15.32 -0.31 0.06
N ALA A 119 -14.33 0.59 0.17
CA ALA A 119 -14.34 1.82 -0.59
C ALA A 119 -14.32 1.50 -2.10
N THR A 120 -15.23 2.13 -2.84
CA THR A 120 -15.04 2.37 -4.27
C THR A 120 -13.81 3.26 -4.41
N ALA A 121 -12.89 2.87 -5.29
CA ALA A 121 -11.53 3.42 -5.35
C ALA A 121 -11.50 4.95 -5.15
N PRO A 122 -10.87 5.47 -4.08
CA PRO A 122 -10.54 6.87 -4.01
C PRO A 122 -9.33 7.12 -4.93
N THR A 123 -9.56 7.77 -6.07
CA THR A 123 -8.52 8.44 -6.84
C THR A 123 -8.03 9.64 -6.02
N THR A 124 -6.92 9.49 -5.32
CA THR A 124 -5.93 10.57 -5.12
C THR A 124 -4.68 9.96 -4.50
N ALA A 125 -3.54 10.28 -5.10
CA ALA A 125 -2.19 10.01 -4.62
C ALA A 125 -2.04 10.28 -3.12
N PRO A 126 -1.09 9.62 -2.43
CA PRO A 126 -0.85 9.85 -1.00
C PRO A 126 -0.64 11.34 -0.74
N THR A 127 -1.55 11.94 0.04
CA THR A 127 -1.35 13.27 0.61
C THR A 127 -0.16 13.16 1.54
N LEU A 128 0.97 13.77 1.17
CA LEU A 128 2.04 14.04 2.11
C LEU A 128 1.41 14.80 3.28
N ASN A 129 1.33 14.16 4.43
CA ASN A 129 0.99 14.81 5.67
C ASN A 129 1.92 16.04 5.80
N PRO A 130 1.41 17.27 5.99
CA PRO A 130 2.26 18.44 6.02
C PRO A 130 3.24 18.32 7.19
N THR A 131 4.52 18.22 6.89
CA THR A 131 5.57 18.37 7.90
C THR A 131 5.36 19.74 8.55
N PRO A 132 5.18 19.84 9.89
CA PRO A 132 5.16 21.14 10.53
C PRO A 132 6.50 21.83 10.24
N SER A 133 6.42 23.04 9.69
CA SER A 133 7.56 23.91 9.42
C SER A 133 8.47 24.00 10.67
N PRO A 134 9.81 23.91 10.54
CA PRO A 134 10.69 24.05 11.68
C PRO A 134 10.50 25.44 12.30
N THR A 135 10.05 25.48 13.56
CA THR A 135 9.95 26.72 14.32
C THR A 135 11.21 26.88 15.14
N LEU A 136 12.27 27.43 14.53
CA LEU A 136 13.36 28.02 15.30
C LEU A 136 13.00 29.48 15.61
N PRO A 137 13.13 29.95 16.86
CA PRO A 137 12.88 31.34 17.21
C PRO A 137 13.93 32.27 16.56
N PRO A 138 13.57 33.50 16.20
CA PRO A 138 14.47 34.44 15.54
C PRO A 138 15.60 34.87 16.48
N THR A 139 16.85 34.63 16.06
CA THR A 139 18.03 35.21 16.72
C THR A 139 18.15 36.68 16.31
N THR A 140 17.98 37.58 17.27
CA THR A 140 18.08 39.02 17.07
C THR A 140 19.51 39.50 17.33
N ALA A 141 20.25 39.80 16.26
CA ALA A 141 21.29 40.82 16.25
C ALA A 141 21.77 41.08 14.80
N PRO A 142 21.87 42.34 14.34
CA PRO A 142 22.35 42.67 13.01
C PRO A 142 23.85 42.99 13.06
N THR A 143 24.64 42.50 12.09
CA THR A 143 25.93 43.13 11.79
C THR A 143 26.35 42.90 10.33
N LEU A 144 26.24 44.00 9.59
CA LEU A 144 27.08 44.48 8.49
C LEU A 144 27.07 43.73 7.13
N MET A 145 26.46 44.46 6.19
CA MET A 145 26.53 44.40 4.73
C MET A 145 27.99 44.55 4.21
N PRO A 146 28.25 44.43 2.90
CA PRO A 146 28.60 43.21 2.15
C PRO A 146 30.01 43.31 1.56
N THR A 147 30.59 42.25 0.98
CA THR A 147 31.55 42.40 -0.14
C THR A 147 31.73 41.10 -0.93
N PHE A 148 31.42 41.22 -2.24
CA PHE A 148 32.00 40.56 -3.42
C PHE A 148 32.35 39.05 -3.36
N ASN A 149 31.64 38.20 -4.11
CA ASN A 149 31.91 37.94 -5.54
C ASN A 149 31.05 36.75 -6.03
N PRO A 150 30.34 36.83 -7.17
CA PRO A 150 29.57 35.70 -7.69
C PRO A 150 30.50 34.74 -8.46
N THR A 151 30.87 33.62 -7.84
CA THR A 151 31.55 32.54 -8.57
C THR A 151 30.52 31.50 -9.00
N THR A 152 29.99 31.77 -10.21
CA THR A 152 29.53 30.81 -11.23
C THR A 152 28.64 29.65 -10.79
N CYS A 153 27.38 29.68 -11.23
CA CYS A 153 26.53 28.50 -11.33
C CYS A 153 27.26 27.43 -12.15
N LEU A 154 27.52 26.26 -11.55
CA LEU A 154 28.01 25.10 -12.27
C LEU A 154 26.87 24.60 -13.16
N THR A 155 26.88 24.95 -14.45
CA THR A 155 25.99 24.36 -15.45
C THR A 155 26.38 22.91 -15.66
N VAL A 156 25.64 21.99 -15.04
CA VAL A 156 25.79 20.55 -15.33
C VAL A 156 25.09 20.28 -16.66
N LYS A 157 25.88 20.06 -17.71
CA LYS A 157 25.37 19.63 -19.02
C LYS A 157 25.26 18.11 -19.00
N ILE A 158 24.03 17.61 -18.83
CA ILE A 158 23.73 16.18 -18.91
C ILE A 158 23.56 15.83 -20.39
N ASN A 159 24.55 15.15 -20.97
CA ASN A 159 24.43 14.57 -22.31
C ASN A 159 23.79 13.18 -22.18
N ILE A 160 22.51 13.08 -22.53
CA ILE A 160 21.80 11.80 -22.63
C ILE A 160 22.17 11.20 -23.99
N LEU A 161 22.99 10.16 -24.00
CA LEU A 161 23.20 9.30 -25.16
C LEU A 161 22.17 8.17 -25.07
N THR A 162 21.07 8.31 -25.80
CA THR A 162 20.18 7.18 -26.06
C THR A 162 20.95 6.14 -26.88
N ASP A 163 20.77 4.86 -26.57
CA ASP A 163 21.27 3.79 -27.42
C ASP A 163 20.50 3.75 -28.75
N ASN A 164 20.73 2.72 -29.55
CA ASN A 164 20.23 2.63 -30.92
C ASN A 164 18.71 2.34 -31.03
N TYR A 165 17.92 2.61 -29.97
CA TYR A 165 16.48 2.38 -29.89
C TYR A 165 15.72 3.57 -29.26
N PRO A 166 15.56 4.69 -29.98
CA PRO A 166 14.92 5.91 -29.47
C PRO A 166 13.38 5.82 -29.29
N GLY A 167 12.78 4.64 -29.32
CA GLY A 167 11.32 4.43 -29.23
C GLY A 167 10.79 4.14 -27.82
N GLU A 168 11.65 3.97 -26.82
CA GLU A 168 11.25 3.48 -25.48
C GLU A 168 11.24 4.59 -24.41
N THR A 169 11.11 5.86 -24.80
CA THR A 169 11.07 6.97 -23.84
C THR A 169 9.90 7.90 -24.13
N GLU A 170 8.72 7.54 -23.67
CA GLU A 170 7.56 8.45 -23.61
C GLU A 170 7.31 8.90 -22.16
N TRP A 171 7.33 10.21 -21.96
CA TRP A 171 6.86 10.87 -20.74
C TRP A 171 5.65 11.72 -21.14
N ASN A 172 4.46 11.38 -20.64
CA ASN A 172 3.27 12.20 -20.85
C ASN A 172 3.17 13.22 -19.70
N ILE A 173 3.24 14.50 -20.05
CA ILE A 173 2.95 15.66 -19.18
C ILE A 173 1.47 15.76 -18.82
#